data_AF-A0A0W8BN48-F1
#
_entry.id   AF-A0A0W8BN48-F1
#
_cell.length_a   1.000
_cell.length_b   1.000
_cell.length_c   1.000
_cell.angle_alpha   90.00
_cell.angle_beta   90.00
_cell.angle_gamma   90.00
#
_symmetry.space_group_name_H-M   'P 1'
#
loop_
_entity.id
_entity.type
_entity.pdbx_description
1 polymer ?
#
loop_
_entity_poly.entity_id
_entity_poly.type
_entity_poly.pdbx_seq_one_letter_code
_entity_poly.pdbx_strand_id
1 'polypeptide(L)'
;MTTIFDGYDEEYRTLTSDISKKLSEIASYEDQKGADLADAERRWDYCELTTVVIACVVADKKKASIVHVGDLLTQATQLIQQMELEVRSLDAATRRELSKKVDQYKKSLASLSADHKKIREKEEREGLFGDRDGNAASAEHRNRMAAATNKKLTDRVLLLRCRMKGTTDKLAAARKEIADTEEVALAIGEELDRNREKIKATHAKVKGVNEMARRGGNIVGRMSARDKRQRMALSIAAGFIIIAILLLIYFGIFKKK
;
A
#
# COMPACT_ATOMS: atom_id res chain seq x y z
N MET A 1 19.03 8.29 0.88
CA MET A 1 17.68 8.82 0.57
C MET A 1 17.41 8.84 -0.93
N THR A 2 18.34 9.23 -1.79
CA THR A 2 18.19 9.12 -3.26
C THR A 2 17.95 7.69 -3.73
N THR A 3 18.61 6.70 -3.12
CA THR A 3 18.50 5.27 -3.45
C THR A 3 17.09 4.68 -3.29
N ILE A 4 16.26 5.23 -2.40
CA ILE A 4 14.88 4.75 -2.20
C ILE A 4 13.99 5.26 -3.33
N PHE A 5 14.18 6.52 -3.74
CA PHE A 5 13.45 7.09 -4.87
C PHE A 5 13.85 6.42 -6.19
N ASP A 6 15.13 6.07 -6.35
CA ASP A 6 15.61 5.34 -7.53
C ASP A 6 14.97 3.95 -7.65
N GLY A 7 14.68 3.28 -6.53
CA GLY A 7 13.91 2.02 -6.52
C GLY A 7 12.47 2.19 -7.01
N TYR A 8 11.77 3.23 -6.53
CA TYR A 8 10.43 3.54 -7.01
C TYR A 8 10.41 3.96 -8.50
N ASP A 9 11.49 4.59 -8.99
CA ASP A 9 11.63 4.95 -10.40
C ASP A 9 11.72 3.70 -11.30
N GLU A 10 12.51 2.71 -10.89
CA GLU A 10 12.66 1.45 -11.61
C GLU A 10 11.36 0.62 -11.57
N GLU A 11 10.70 0.54 -10.42
CA GLU A 11 9.38 -0.08 -10.27
C GLU A 11 8.34 0.60 -11.17
N TYR A 12 8.30 1.93 -11.21
CA TYR A 12 7.36 2.65 -12.07
C TYR A 12 7.62 2.37 -13.56
N ARG A 13 8.88 2.31 -13.98
CA ARG A 13 9.26 2.05 -15.38
C ARG A 13 8.93 0.63 -15.82
N THR A 14 9.18 -0.35 -14.96
CA THR A 14 8.82 -1.75 -15.21
C THR A 14 7.31 -1.91 -15.32
N LEU A 15 6.55 -1.37 -14.36
CA LEU A 15 5.09 -1.45 -14.38
C LEU A 15 4.48 -0.76 -15.62
N THR A 16 4.98 0.43 -15.97
CA THR A 16 4.50 1.18 -17.15
C THR A 16 4.82 0.44 -18.46
N SER A 17 5.99 -0.19 -18.54
CA SER A 17 6.38 -1.03 -19.69
C SER A 17 5.47 -2.24 -19.83
N ASP A 18 5.14 -2.90 -18.72
CA ASP A 18 4.25 -4.06 -18.71
C ASP A 18 2.81 -3.68 -19.06
N ILE A 19 2.30 -2.55 -18.55
CA ILE A 19 1.00 -2.02 -18.94
C ILE A 19 0.97 -1.73 -20.46
N SER A 20 2.01 -1.08 -20.99
CA SER A 20 2.10 -0.76 -22.42
C SER A 20 2.13 -2.01 -23.29
N LYS A 21 2.93 -3.03 -22.91
CA LYS A 21 2.97 -4.33 -23.61
C LYS A 21 1.63 -5.05 -23.56
N LYS A 22 0.94 -5.04 -22.41
CA LYS A 22 -0.36 -5.69 -22.27
C LYS A 22 -1.45 -4.94 -23.05
N LEU A 23 -1.38 -3.62 -23.12
CA LEU A 23 -2.27 -2.83 -23.97
C LEU A 23 -2.06 -3.12 -25.47
N SER A 24 -0.81 -3.27 -25.93
CA SER A 24 -0.55 -3.65 -27.32
C SER A 24 -0.93 -5.09 -27.63
N GLU A 25 -0.80 -6.01 -26.66
CA GLU A 25 -1.32 -7.38 -26.76
C GLU A 25 -2.85 -7.39 -26.87
N ILE A 26 -3.56 -6.55 -26.09
CA ILE A 26 -5.02 -6.41 -26.21
C ILE A 26 -5.44 -5.88 -27.58
N ALA A 27 -4.66 -4.95 -28.15
CA ALA A 27 -4.90 -4.43 -29.49
C ALA A 27 -4.71 -5.51 -30.58
N SER A 28 -3.73 -6.41 -30.45
CA SER A 28 -3.49 -7.47 -31.46
C SER A 28 -4.57 -8.56 -31.46
N TYR A 29 -5.26 -8.80 -30.34
CA TYR A 29 -6.44 -9.67 -30.32
C TYR A 29 -7.60 -9.10 -31.18
N GLU A 30 -7.65 -7.78 -31.43
CA GLU A 30 -8.66 -7.18 -32.31
C GLU A 30 -8.38 -7.52 -33.79
N ASP A 31 -7.11 -7.46 -34.20
CA ASP A 31 -6.70 -7.80 -35.57
C ASP A 31 -6.92 -9.29 -35.88
N GLN A 32 -6.67 -10.16 -34.90
CA GLN A 32 -6.94 -11.59 -35.04
C GLN A 32 -8.45 -11.89 -35.15
N LYS A 33 -9.29 -11.26 -34.31
CA LYS A 33 -10.74 -11.41 -34.41
C LYS A 33 -11.27 -10.94 -35.77
N GLY A 34 -10.78 -9.81 -36.29
CA GLY A 34 -11.15 -9.29 -37.61
C GLY A 34 -10.73 -10.20 -38.77
N ALA A 35 -9.51 -10.76 -38.72
CA ALA A 35 -9.02 -11.69 -39.73
C ALA A 35 -9.77 -13.02 -39.71
N ASP A 36 -10.01 -13.60 -38.53
CA ASP A 36 -10.74 -14.87 -38.37
C ASP A 36 -12.22 -14.75 -38.79
N LEU A 37 -12.87 -13.61 -38.50
CA LEU A 37 -14.23 -13.32 -38.98
C LEU A 37 -14.29 -13.18 -40.51
N ALA A 38 -13.32 -12.48 -41.11
CA ALA A 38 -13.26 -12.29 -42.56
C ALA A 38 -12.92 -13.59 -43.34
N ASP A 39 -12.13 -14.49 -42.74
CA ASP A 39 -11.83 -15.80 -43.30
C ASP A 39 -12.98 -16.80 -43.10
N ALA A 40 -13.70 -16.72 -41.97
CA ALA A 40 -14.93 -17.49 -41.73
C ALA A 40 -16.04 -17.10 -42.72
N GLU A 41 -16.19 -15.82 -43.04
CA GLU A 41 -17.18 -15.33 -44.02
C GLU A 41 -16.88 -15.78 -45.46
N ARG A 42 -15.64 -16.20 -45.77
CA ARG A 42 -15.28 -16.80 -47.07
C ARG A 42 -15.42 -18.34 -47.12
N ARG A 43 -15.55 -19.01 -45.97
CA ARG A 43 -15.52 -20.48 -45.85
C ARG A 43 -16.88 -21.05 -45.43
N TRP A 44 -17.93 -20.73 -46.19
CA TRP A 44 -19.31 -21.20 -45.99
C TRP A 44 -19.53 -22.71 -46.24
N ASP A 45 -18.83 -23.60 -45.52
CA ASP A 45 -19.11 -25.04 -45.67
C ASP A 45 -18.94 -25.94 -44.43
N TYR A 46 -18.56 -25.44 -43.24
CA TYR A 46 -18.44 -26.33 -42.06
C TYR A 46 -18.89 -25.69 -40.73
N CYS A 47 -19.97 -26.28 -40.17
CA CYS A 47 -20.38 -26.34 -38.76
C CYS A 47 -20.21 -25.08 -37.87
N GLU A 48 -21.33 -24.39 -37.62
CA GLU A 48 -21.45 -23.20 -36.76
C GLU A 48 -20.93 -23.36 -35.31
N LEU A 49 -20.78 -24.59 -34.78
CA LEU A 49 -20.34 -24.79 -33.38
C LEU A 49 -18.85 -24.50 -33.15
N THR A 50 -17.97 -24.76 -34.12
CA THR A 50 -16.51 -24.62 -33.92
C THR A 50 -16.03 -23.17 -33.94
N THR A 51 -16.66 -22.32 -34.77
CA THR A 51 -16.34 -20.90 -34.87
C THR A 51 -16.81 -20.11 -33.64
N VAL A 52 -17.97 -20.45 -33.08
CA VAL A 52 -18.53 -19.81 -31.87
C VAL A 52 -17.67 -20.08 -30.63
N VAL A 53 -17.15 -21.32 -30.47
CA VAL A 53 -16.32 -21.67 -29.31
C VAL A 53 -14.97 -20.95 -29.34
N ILE A 54 -14.33 -20.83 -30.51
CA ILE A 54 -13.06 -20.09 -30.67
C ILE A 54 -13.27 -18.60 -30.37
N ALA A 55 -14.34 -18.00 -30.89
CA ALA A 55 -14.68 -16.60 -30.61
C ALA A 55 -14.96 -16.35 -29.11
N CYS A 56 -15.64 -17.27 -28.42
CA CYS A 56 -15.87 -17.17 -26.97
C CYS A 56 -14.57 -17.24 -26.16
N VAL A 57 -13.67 -18.17 -26.47
CA VAL A 57 -12.39 -18.32 -25.73
C VAL A 57 -11.49 -17.09 -25.91
N VAL A 58 -11.47 -16.49 -27.10
CA VAL A 58 -10.69 -15.26 -27.36
C VAL A 58 -11.31 -14.07 -26.62
N ALA A 59 -12.64 -13.95 -26.60
CA ALA A 59 -13.34 -12.89 -25.87
C ALA A 59 -13.10 -12.94 -24.35
N ASP A 60 -13.09 -14.14 -23.76
CA ASP A 60 -12.83 -14.31 -22.32
C ASP A 60 -11.38 -14.00 -21.94
N LYS A 61 -10.40 -14.38 -22.79
CA LYS A 61 -8.98 -14.00 -22.61
C LYS A 61 -8.74 -12.50 -22.72
N LYS A 62 -9.45 -11.83 -23.65
CA LYS A 62 -9.40 -10.37 -23.81
C LYS A 62 -9.95 -9.67 -22.57
N LYS A 63 -11.12 -10.11 -22.08
CA LYS A 63 -11.75 -9.61 -20.83
C LYS A 63 -10.83 -9.74 -19.62
N ALA A 64 -10.24 -10.92 -19.43
CA ALA A 64 -9.31 -11.17 -18.33
C ALA A 64 -8.09 -10.24 -18.42
N SER A 65 -7.54 -10.04 -19.62
CA SER A 65 -6.41 -9.14 -19.86
C SER A 65 -6.77 -7.66 -19.59
N ILE A 66 -7.98 -7.22 -19.95
CA ILE A 66 -8.46 -5.85 -19.68
C ILE A 66 -8.59 -5.61 -18.18
N VAL A 67 -9.11 -6.58 -17.41
CA VAL A 67 -9.19 -6.48 -15.94
C VAL A 67 -7.78 -6.39 -15.34
N HIS A 68 -6.86 -7.27 -15.77
CA HIS A 68 -5.49 -7.29 -15.28
C HIS A 68 -4.74 -5.97 -15.53
N VAL A 69 -4.94 -5.32 -16.70
CA VAL A 69 -4.38 -3.99 -16.97
C VAL A 69 -4.96 -2.92 -16.03
N GLY A 70 -6.22 -3.04 -15.65
CA GLY A 70 -6.85 -2.16 -14.66
C GLY A 70 -6.22 -2.28 -13.27
N ASP A 71 -5.88 -3.50 -12.85
CA ASP A 71 -5.20 -3.75 -11.59
C ASP A 71 -3.77 -3.16 -11.59
N LEU A 72 -3.03 -3.31 -12.70
CA LEU A 72 -1.71 -2.71 -12.86
C LEU A 72 -1.76 -1.17 -12.86
N LEU A 73 -2.77 -0.56 -13.49
CA LEU A 73 -2.96 0.90 -13.44
C LEU A 73 -3.24 1.38 -12.00
N THR A 74 -3.98 0.61 -11.22
CA THR A 74 -4.26 0.90 -9.81
C THR A 74 -2.98 0.84 -8.98
N GLN A 75 -2.15 -0.19 -9.20
CA GLN A 75 -0.85 -0.33 -8.57
C GLN A 75 0.10 0.83 -8.91
N ALA A 76 0.21 1.23 -10.19
CA ALA A 76 1.02 2.40 -10.56
C ALA A 76 0.50 3.70 -9.92
N THR A 77 -0.82 3.85 -9.78
CA THR A 77 -1.41 5.03 -9.12
C THR A 77 -1.03 5.09 -7.63
N GLN A 78 -1.05 3.95 -6.94
CA GLN A 78 -0.62 3.85 -5.54
C GLN A 78 0.88 4.14 -5.40
N LEU A 79 1.70 3.62 -6.30
CA LEU A 79 3.15 3.89 -6.34
C LEU A 79 3.44 5.39 -6.49
N ILE A 80 2.75 6.08 -7.41
CA ILE A 80 2.87 7.54 -7.57
C ILE A 80 2.49 8.28 -6.29
N GLN A 81 1.41 7.88 -5.60
CA GLN A 81 1.02 8.51 -4.34
C GLN A 81 2.09 8.34 -3.25
N GLN A 82 2.73 7.17 -3.20
CA GLN A 82 3.84 6.90 -2.28
C GLN A 82 5.05 7.77 -2.62
N MET A 83 5.39 7.93 -3.90
CA MET A 83 6.44 8.86 -4.34
C MET A 83 6.14 10.31 -3.94
N GLU A 84 4.89 10.76 -4.01
CA GLU A 84 4.51 12.12 -3.56
C GLU A 84 4.72 12.36 -2.07
N LEU A 85 4.47 11.33 -1.24
CA LEU A 85 4.69 11.41 0.20
C LEU A 85 6.18 11.50 0.53
N GLU A 86 6.99 10.68 -0.13
CA GLU A 86 8.45 10.68 0.03
C GLU A 86 9.08 12.01 -0.43
N VAL A 87 8.57 12.60 -1.51
CA VAL A 87 9.04 13.90 -2.03
C VAL A 87 8.79 15.05 -1.03
N ARG A 88 7.76 14.95 -0.17
CA ARG A 88 7.48 15.96 0.86
C ARG A 88 8.51 15.95 2.00
N SER A 89 9.12 14.80 2.30
CA SER A 89 10.15 14.67 3.34
C SER A 89 11.55 15.14 2.92
N LEU A 90 11.77 15.45 1.64
CA LEU A 90 13.09 15.84 1.10
C LEU A 90 13.35 17.35 1.16
N ASP A 91 14.63 17.71 1.04
CA ASP A 91 15.12 19.10 1.02
C ASP A 91 14.48 19.92 -0.13
N ALA A 92 14.38 21.24 0.07
CA ALA A 92 13.68 22.15 -0.85
C ALA A 92 14.22 22.13 -2.29
N ALA A 93 15.52 21.91 -2.48
CA ALA A 93 16.11 21.82 -3.82
C ALA A 93 15.72 20.51 -4.53
N THR A 94 15.93 19.37 -3.87
CA THR A 94 15.65 18.03 -4.42
C THR A 94 14.15 17.80 -4.62
N ARG A 95 13.31 18.36 -3.73
CA ARG A 95 11.86 18.30 -3.84
C ARG A 95 11.35 18.91 -5.14
N ARG A 96 11.86 20.07 -5.55
CA ARG A 96 11.41 20.74 -6.79
C ARG A 96 11.72 19.92 -8.04
N GLU A 97 12.83 19.20 -8.05
CA GLU A 97 13.23 18.35 -9.17
C GLU A 97 12.40 17.06 -9.22
N LEU A 98 12.25 16.38 -8.08
CA LEU A 98 11.50 15.13 -7.99
C LEU A 98 9.99 15.33 -8.17
N SER A 99 9.42 16.44 -7.70
CA SER A 99 8.02 16.79 -7.96
C SER A 99 7.73 16.91 -9.47
N LYS A 100 8.65 17.48 -10.25
CA LYS A 100 8.47 17.54 -11.72
C LYS A 100 8.45 16.15 -12.35
N LYS A 101 9.29 15.22 -11.88
CA LYS A 101 9.28 13.82 -12.35
C LYS A 101 7.97 13.13 -12.00
N VAL A 102 7.48 13.30 -10.77
CA VAL A 102 6.20 12.73 -10.34
C VAL A 102 5.02 13.30 -11.15
N ASP A 103 5.03 14.60 -11.44
CA ASP A 103 4.02 15.23 -12.32
C ASP A 103 4.07 14.69 -13.75
N GLN A 104 5.27 14.36 -14.25
CA GLN A 104 5.44 13.74 -15.56
C GLN A 104 4.91 12.29 -15.57
N TYR A 105 5.15 11.52 -14.50
CA TYR A 105 4.60 10.18 -14.33
C TYR A 105 3.08 10.20 -14.23
N LYS A 106 2.49 11.15 -13.50
CA LYS A 106 1.03 11.35 -13.49
C LYS A 106 0.44 11.56 -14.88
N LYS A 107 1.07 12.40 -15.70
CA LYS A 107 0.63 12.64 -17.08
C LYS A 107 0.75 11.39 -17.95
N SER A 108 1.86 10.65 -17.83
CA SER A 108 2.08 9.40 -18.56
C SER A 108 1.08 8.31 -18.17
N LEU A 109 0.74 8.20 -16.88
CA LEU A 109 -0.27 7.27 -16.39
C LEU A 109 -1.66 7.68 -16.87
N ALA A 110 -1.97 8.99 -16.86
CA ALA A 110 -3.24 9.50 -17.36
C ALA A 110 -3.49 9.13 -18.84
N SER A 111 -2.48 9.24 -19.71
CA SER A 111 -2.60 8.79 -21.11
C SER A 111 -2.87 7.29 -21.20
N LEU A 112 -2.13 6.47 -20.44
CA LEU A 112 -2.30 5.01 -20.41
C LEU A 112 -3.70 4.60 -19.90
N SER A 113 -4.21 5.29 -18.88
CA SER A 113 -5.55 5.07 -18.33
C SER A 113 -6.66 5.44 -19.33
N ALA A 114 -6.45 6.50 -20.12
CA ALA A 114 -7.40 6.91 -21.15
C ALA A 114 -7.49 5.87 -22.27
N ASP A 115 -6.36 5.27 -22.65
CA ASP A 115 -6.34 4.22 -23.67
C ASP A 115 -6.96 2.92 -23.16
N HIS A 116 -6.70 2.53 -21.91
CA HIS A 116 -7.41 1.41 -21.26
C HIS A 116 -8.94 1.63 -21.22
N LYS A 117 -9.38 2.85 -20.86
CA LYS A 117 -10.80 3.19 -20.80
C LYS A 117 -11.49 3.09 -22.16
N LYS A 118 -10.84 3.58 -23.23
CA LYS A 118 -11.35 3.45 -24.61
C LYS A 118 -11.52 2.00 -25.02
N ILE A 119 -10.57 1.14 -24.67
CA ILE A 119 -10.63 -0.30 -24.96
C ILE A 119 -11.81 -0.94 -24.21
N ARG A 120 -11.97 -0.60 -22.93
CA ARG A 120 -13.07 -1.10 -22.09
C ARG A 120 -14.45 -0.65 -22.59
N GLU A 121 -14.61 0.61 -22.96
CA GLU A 121 -15.88 1.16 -23.47
C GLU A 121 -16.28 0.51 -24.82
N LYS A 122 -15.31 0.24 -25.70
CA LYS A 122 -15.56 -0.48 -26.97
C LYS A 122 -16.03 -1.91 -26.73
N GLU A 123 -15.41 -2.61 -25.79
CA GLU A 123 -15.75 -3.99 -25.44
C GLU A 123 -17.17 -4.11 -24.87
N GLU A 124 -17.56 -3.18 -23.98
CA GLU A 124 -18.92 -3.11 -23.43
C GLU A 124 -19.97 -2.79 -24.50
N ARG A 125 -19.61 -1.96 -25.49
CA ARG A 125 -20.48 -1.64 -26.62
C ARG A 125 -20.70 -2.86 -27.53
N GLU A 126 -19.64 -3.57 -27.91
CA GLU A 126 -19.76 -4.79 -28.73
C GLU A 126 -20.56 -5.90 -28.03
N GLY A 127 -20.41 -6.04 -26.70
CA GLY A 127 -21.17 -7.01 -25.91
C GLY A 127 -22.67 -6.71 -25.78
N LEU A 128 -23.09 -5.44 -25.96
CA LEU A 128 -24.48 -5.01 -25.80
C LEU A 128 -25.29 -5.06 -27.11
N PHE A 129 -24.65 -4.99 -28.28
CA PHE A 129 -25.32 -4.94 -29.58
C PHE A 129 -25.37 -6.28 -30.35
N GLY A 130 -24.69 -7.34 -29.88
CA GLY A 130 -24.59 -8.62 -30.59
C GLY A 130 -25.81 -9.57 -30.55
N ASP A 131 -26.89 -9.25 -29.83
CA ASP A 131 -28.03 -10.17 -29.58
C ASP A 131 -29.36 -9.74 -30.25
N ARG A 132 -29.36 -8.75 -31.15
CA ARG A 132 -30.62 -8.09 -31.58
C ARG A 132 -31.00 -8.11 -33.06
N ASP A 133 -30.14 -8.52 -33.98
CA ASP A 133 -30.50 -8.52 -35.41
C ASP A 133 -30.53 -9.93 -35.99
N GLY A 134 -31.74 -10.47 -36.09
CA GLY A 134 -32.01 -11.69 -36.84
C GLY A 134 -33.33 -12.33 -36.44
N ASN A 135 -34.39 -12.01 -37.20
CA ASN A 135 -35.44 -12.93 -37.66
C ASN A 135 -36.86 -12.35 -37.51
N ALA A 136 -37.34 -11.74 -38.60
CA ALA A 136 -38.74 -11.38 -38.79
C ALA A 136 -39.44 -12.43 -39.66
N ALA A 137 -40.13 -13.41 -39.07
CA ALA A 137 -41.15 -14.20 -39.77
C ALA A 137 -42.17 -14.89 -38.86
N SER A 138 -43.45 -14.66 -39.18
CA SER A 138 -44.63 -15.51 -38.96
C SER A 138 -45.31 -15.60 -37.58
N ALA A 139 -46.65 -15.50 -37.61
CA ALA A 139 -47.56 -15.51 -36.47
C ALA A 139 -47.57 -16.84 -35.69
N GLU A 140 -47.17 -17.94 -36.32
CA GLU A 140 -47.04 -19.26 -35.68
C GLU A 140 -45.78 -19.37 -34.79
N HIS A 141 -44.74 -18.61 -35.14
CA HIS A 141 -43.55 -18.44 -34.29
C HIS A 141 -43.89 -17.67 -33.01
N ARG A 142 -44.88 -16.76 -33.02
CA ARG A 142 -45.30 -16.02 -31.82
C ARG A 142 -45.91 -16.89 -30.73
N ASN A 143 -46.66 -17.94 -31.08
CA ASN A 143 -47.28 -18.81 -30.07
C ASN A 143 -46.26 -19.83 -29.48
N ARG A 144 -45.37 -20.38 -30.31
CA ARG A 144 -44.21 -21.15 -29.82
C ARG A 144 -43.22 -20.28 -29.05
N MET A 145 -43.04 -19.02 -29.48
CA MET A 145 -42.29 -18.02 -28.72
C MET A 145 -43.00 -17.67 -27.42
N ALA A 146 -44.33 -17.61 -27.31
CA ALA A 146 -45.01 -17.34 -26.05
C ALA A 146 -44.81 -18.47 -25.02
N ALA A 147 -44.86 -19.73 -25.46
CA ALA A 147 -44.53 -20.87 -24.60
C ALA A 147 -43.03 -20.93 -24.26
N ALA A 148 -42.16 -20.62 -25.24
CA ALA A 148 -40.72 -20.55 -25.04
C ALA A 148 -40.31 -19.34 -24.19
N THR A 149 -41.00 -18.20 -24.27
CA THR A 149 -40.75 -17.00 -23.47
C THR A 149 -41.21 -17.21 -22.05
N ASN A 150 -42.34 -17.90 -21.82
CA ASN A 150 -42.75 -18.32 -20.48
C ASN A 150 -41.75 -19.30 -19.87
N LYS A 151 -41.31 -20.34 -20.61
CA LYS A 151 -40.27 -21.26 -20.13
C LYS A 151 -38.95 -20.56 -19.84
N LYS A 152 -38.51 -19.66 -20.73
CA LYS A 152 -37.32 -18.81 -20.53
C LYS A 152 -37.47 -17.85 -19.35
N LEU A 153 -38.67 -17.32 -19.11
CA LEU A 153 -38.97 -16.45 -17.97
C LEU A 153 -38.89 -17.24 -16.66
N THR A 154 -39.49 -18.43 -16.61
CA THR A 154 -39.40 -19.32 -15.44
C THR A 154 -37.96 -19.73 -15.16
N ASP A 155 -37.19 -20.06 -16.21
CA ASP A 155 -35.77 -20.40 -16.10
C ASP A 155 -34.95 -19.21 -15.60
N ARG A 156 -35.18 -18.00 -16.13
CA ARG A 156 -34.57 -16.75 -15.61
C ARG A 156 -34.91 -16.52 -14.15
N VAL A 157 -36.15 -16.76 -13.72
CA VAL A 157 -36.57 -16.60 -12.32
C VAL A 157 -35.90 -17.64 -11.42
N LEU A 158 -35.75 -18.88 -11.89
CA LEU A 158 -35.04 -19.94 -11.18
C LEU A 158 -33.55 -19.62 -11.02
N LEU A 159 -32.90 -19.15 -12.08
CA LEU A 159 -31.51 -18.69 -12.05
C LEU A 159 -31.33 -17.49 -11.10
N LEU A 160 -32.25 -16.53 -11.11
CA LEU A 160 -32.24 -15.41 -10.18
C LEU A 160 -32.37 -15.88 -8.72
N ARG A 161 -33.23 -16.86 -8.47
CA ARG A 161 -33.41 -17.47 -7.15
C ARG A 161 -32.18 -18.26 -6.70
N CYS A 162 -31.54 -19.02 -7.58
CA CYS A 162 -30.30 -19.73 -7.30
C CYS A 162 -29.15 -18.75 -6.99
N ARG A 163 -29.04 -17.67 -7.77
CA ARG A 163 -28.09 -16.58 -7.51
C ARG A 163 -28.36 -15.93 -6.16
N MET A 164 -29.62 -15.65 -5.84
CA MET A 164 -30.01 -15.09 -4.54
C MET A 164 -29.65 -16.01 -3.38
N LYS A 165 -29.95 -17.31 -3.48
CA LYS A 165 -29.57 -18.28 -2.45
C LYS A 165 -28.05 -18.29 -2.23
N GLY A 166 -27.26 -18.36 -3.31
CA GLY A 166 -25.81 -18.28 -3.22
C GLY A 166 -25.30 -16.97 -2.59
N THR A 167 -25.97 -15.83 -2.83
CA THR A 167 -25.63 -14.58 -2.16
C THR A 167 -26.03 -14.56 -0.68
N THR A 168 -27.15 -15.18 -0.32
CA THR A 168 -27.57 -15.31 1.08
C THR A 168 -26.63 -16.20 1.87
N ASP A 169 -26.18 -17.31 1.28
CA ASP A 169 -25.22 -18.23 1.91
C ASP A 169 -23.85 -17.55 2.10
N LYS A 170 -23.38 -16.81 1.10
CA LYS A 170 -22.17 -15.98 1.22
C LYS A 170 -22.31 -14.90 2.30
N LEU A 171 -23.47 -14.25 2.38
CA LEU A 171 -23.74 -13.24 3.39
C LEU A 171 -23.78 -13.85 4.81
N ALA A 172 -24.33 -15.05 4.96
CA ALA A 172 -24.35 -15.77 6.23
C ALA A 172 -22.94 -16.17 6.66
N ALA A 173 -22.10 -16.65 5.74
CA ALA A 173 -20.69 -16.93 5.99
C ALA A 173 -19.92 -15.66 6.39
N ALA A 174 -20.09 -14.56 5.66
CA ALA A 174 -19.45 -13.27 5.97
C ALA A 174 -19.89 -12.73 7.33
N ARG A 175 -21.17 -12.88 7.71
CA ARG A 175 -21.63 -12.47 9.05
C ARG A 175 -20.97 -13.26 10.17
N LYS A 176 -20.75 -14.57 9.96
CA LYS A 176 -20.04 -15.40 10.93
C LYS A 176 -18.59 -14.95 11.07
N GLU A 177 -17.90 -14.74 9.96
CA GLU A 177 -16.52 -14.24 9.96
C GLU A 177 -16.41 -12.87 10.65
N ILE A 178 -17.35 -11.95 10.40
CA ILE A 178 -17.39 -10.65 11.07
C ILE A 178 -17.56 -10.81 12.59
N ALA A 179 -18.43 -11.71 13.05
CA ALA A 179 -18.61 -11.97 14.47
C ALA A 179 -17.33 -12.50 15.12
N ASP A 180 -16.62 -13.41 14.45
CA ASP A 180 -15.32 -13.91 14.92
C ASP A 180 -14.28 -12.76 14.98
N THR A 181 -14.29 -11.85 13.99
CA THR A 181 -13.39 -10.68 14.01
C THR A 181 -13.76 -9.63 15.06
N GLU A 182 -15.05 -9.50 15.41
CA GLU A 182 -15.52 -8.60 16.47
C GLU A 182 -15.04 -9.08 17.84
N GLU A 183 -15.10 -10.39 18.10
CA GLU A 183 -14.57 -10.99 19.34
C GLU A 183 -13.06 -10.72 19.48
N VAL A 184 -12.29 -10.92 18.40
CA VAL A 184 -10.85 -10.62 18.37
C VAL A 184 -10.59 -9.13 18.59
N ALA A 185 -11.39 -8.25 18.00
CA ALA A 185 -11.25 -6.81 18.17
C ALA A 185 -11.52 -6.36 19.63
N LEU A 186 -12.52 -6.96 20.29
CA LEU A 186 -12.80 -6.73 21.70
C LEU A 186 -11.64 -7.18 22.60
N ALA A 187 -11.06 -8.36 22.31
CA ALA A 187 -9.90 -8.87 23.04
C ALA A 187 -8.67 -7.95 22.89
N ILE A 188 -8.40 -7.44 21.69
CA ILE A 188 -7.33 -6.47 21.44
C ILE A 188 -7.59 -5.16 22.19
N GLY A 189 -8.83 -4.69 22.23
CA GLY A 189 -9.22 -3.50 22.98
C GLY A 189 -8.88 -3.63 24.47
N GLU A 190 -9.23 -4.77 25.07
CA GLU A 190 -8.92 -5.05 26.47
C GLU A 190 -7.41 -5.14 26.74
N GLU A 191 -6.63 -5.72 25.83
CA GLU A 191 -5.17 -5.74 25.93
C GLU A 191 -4.54 -4.35 25.83
N LEU A 192 -5.06 -3.48 24.97
CA LEU A 192 -4.59 -2.10 24.84
C LEU A 192 -4.85 -1.30 26.12
N ASP A 193 -6.00 -1.49 26.77
CA ASP A 193 -6.29 -0.85 28.05
C ASP A 193 -5.37 -1.36 29.17
N ARG A 194 -5.11 -2.67 29.25
CA ARG A 194 -4.11 -3.24 30.17
C ARG A 194 -2.71 -2.69 29.89
N ASN A 195 -2.31 -2.57 28.63
CA ASN A 195 -1.01 -2.02 28.24
C ASN A 195 -0.91 -0.53 28.60
N ARG A 196 -1.98 0.24 28.41
CA ARG A 196 -2.06 1.63 28.81
C ARG A 196 -1.87 1.79 30.31
N GLU A 197 -2.47 0.90 31.11
CA GLU A 197 -2.29 0.89 32.56
C GLU A 197 -0.84 0.53 32.97
N LYS A 198 -0.25 -0.51 32.36
CA LYS A 198 1.17 -0.88 32.58
C LYS A 198 2.12 0.25 32.22
N ILE A 199 1.89 0.96 31.12
CA ILE A 199 2.71 2.10 30.71
C ILE A 199 2.58 3.23 31.74
N LYS A 200 1.36 3.58 32.17
CA LYS A 200 1.14 4.59 33.22
C LYS A 200 1.84 4.22 34.53
N ALA A 201 1.73 2.97 34.97
CA ALA A 201 2.38 2.48 36.18
C ALA A 201 3.91 2.52 36.07
N THR A 202 4.45 2.12 34.91
CA THR A 202 5.89 2.19 34.62
C THR A 202 6.38 3.64 34.62
N HIS A 203 5.64 4.55 33.99
CA HIS A 203 5.97 5.96 33.94
C HIS A 203 5.92 6.62 35.33
N ALA A 204 4.95 6.25 36.18
CA ALA A 204 4.90 6.66 37.58
C ALA A 204 6.11 6.13 38.38
N LYS A 205 6.48 4.85 38.18
CA LYS A 205 7.67 4.25 38.81
C LYS A 205 8.96 4.94 38.36
N VAL A 206 9.11 5.25 37.06
CA VAL A 206 10.26 5.99 36.52
C VAL A 206 10.35 7.40 37.11
N LYS A 207 9.23 8.13 37.23
CA LYS A 207 9.20 9.43 37.93
C LYS A 207 9.62 9.30 39.39
N GLY A 208 9.13 8.29 40.11
CA GLY A 208 9.50 8.01 41.49
C GLY A 208 10.99 7.66 41.66
N VAL A 209 11.55 6.86 40.75
CA VAL A 209 12.98 6.54 40.73
C VAL A 209 13.83 7.77 40.42
N ASN A 210 13.40 8.64 39.49
CA ASN A 210 14.10 9.89 39.19
C ASN A 210 14.10 10.85 40.40
N GLU A 211 12.98 10.93 41.14
CA GLU A 211 12.92 11.72 42.37
C GLU A 211 13.83 11.14 43.46
N MET A 212 13.86 9.80 43.62
CA MET A 212 14.78 9.13 44.54
C MET A 212 16.25 9.31 44.15
N ALA A 213 16.59 9.26 42.86
CA ALA A 213 17.93 9.52 42.36
C ALA A 213 18.36 10.97 42.63
N ARG A 214 17.44 11.94 42.45
CA ARG A 214 17.70 13.36 42.75
C ARG A 214 17.88 13.61 44.26
N ARG A 215 17.11 12.92 45.11
CA ARG A 215 17.33 12.95 46.58
C ARG A 215 18.65 12.28 46.97
N GLY A 216 19.00 11.14 46.35
CA GLY A 216 20.27 10.44 46.54
C GLY A 216 21.47 11.32 46.17
N GLY A 217 21.42 12.00 45.02
CA GLY A 217 22.44 12.96 44.60
C GLY A 217 22.63 14.13 45.57
N ASN A 218 21.53 14.66 46.13
CA ASN A 218 21.59 15.73 47.13
C ASN A 218 22.14 15.26 48.49
N ILE A 219 21.90 14.00 48.87
CA ILE A 219 22.45 13.40 50.10
C ILE A 219 23.95 13.13 49.93
N VAL A 220 24.36 12.56 48.81
CA VAL A 220 25.78 12.33 48.49
C VAL A 220 26.54 13.65 48.36
N GLY A 221 25.92 14.70 47.79
CA GLY A 221 26.49 16.04 47.72
C GLY A 221 26.76 16.67 49.11
N ARG A 222 25.85 16.46 50.08
CA ARG A 222 26.04 16.92 51.48
C ARG A 222 27.12 16.14 52.23
N MET A 223 27.36 14.89 51.86
CA MET A 223 28.43 14.06 52.40
C MET A 223 29.80 14.45 51.81
N SER A 224 29.87 14.71 50.50
CA SER A 224 31.09 15.11 49.77
C SER A 224 31.61 16.50 50.17
N ALA A 225 30.73 17.43 50.54
CA ALA A 225 31.14 18.77 50.96
C ALA A 225 31.87 18.80 52.32
N ARG A 226 31.61 17.81 53.20
CA ARG A 226 32.24 17.72 54.52
C ARG A 226 33.67 17.19 54.44
N ASP A 227 33.91 16.16 53.63
CA ASP A 227 35.26 15.61 53.41
C ASP A 227 36.21 16.60 52.72
N LYS A 228 35.70 17.44 51.81
CA LYS A 228 36.52 18.45 51.13
C LYS A 228 37.05 19.53 52.07
N ARG A 229 36.27 19.97 53.07
CA ARG A 229 36.71 21.01 54.02
C ARG A 229 37.84 20.52 54.93
N GLN A 230 37.73 19.30 55.45
CA GLN A 230 38.77 18.73 56.31
C GLN A 230 40.06 18.46 55.52
N ARG A 231 39.96 17.94 54.29
CA ARG A 231 41.14 17.72 53.42
C ARG A 231 41.80 19.02 52.98
N MET A 232 41.03 20.07 52.67
CA MET A 232 41.57 21.40 52.32
C MET A 232 42.32 22.07 53.48
N ALA A 233 41.82 21.93 54.71
CA ALA A 233 42.51 22.48 55.88
C ALA A 233 43.88 21.81 56.11
N LEU A 234 43.95 20.49 55.96
CA LEU A 234 45.20 19.72 56.08
C LEU A 234 46.20 20.06 54.96
N SER A 235 45.74 20.28 53.72
CA SER A 235 46.64 20.65 52.62
C SER A 235 47.28 22.03 52.80
N ILE A 236 46.52 23.00 53.35
CA ILE A 236 47.04 24.35 53.64
C ILE A 236 48.13 24.27 54.73
N ALA A 237 47.88 23.53 55.81
CA ALA A 237 48.86 23.36 56.89
C ALA A 237 50.17 22.70 56.41
N ALA A 238 50.07 21.65 55.58
CA ALA A 238 51.25 21.01 54.99
C ALA A 238 52.03 21.97 54.05
N GLY A 239 51.32 22.79 53.27
CA GLY A 239 51.93 23.80 52.40
C GLY A 239 52.78 24.81 53.16
N PHE A 240 52.30 25.29 54.32
CA PHE A 240 53.07 26.22 55.17
C PHE A 240 54.41 25.63 55.64
N ILE A 241 54.43 24.35 56.00
CA ILE A 241 55.66 23.67 56.42
C ILE A 241 56.67 23.58 55.26
N ILE A 242 56.20 23.24 54.06
CA ILE A 242 57.05 23.15 52.86
C ILE A 242 57.63 24.53 52.52
N ILE A 243 56.82 25.59 52.58
CA ILE A 243 57.26 26.96 52.33
C ILE A 243 58.33 27.38 53.36
N ALA A 244 58.17 27.04 54.63
CA ALA A 244 59.15 27.35 55.66
C ALA A 244 60.51 26.68 55.40
N ILE A 245 60.51 25.41 54.96
CA ILE A 245 61.73 24.68 54.58
C ILE A 245 62.39 25.33 53.35
N LEU A 246 61.61 25.67 52.33
CA LEU A 246 62.12 26.35 51.14
C LEU A 246 62.74 27.71 51.47
N LEU A 247 62.13 28.48 52.37
CA LEU A 247 62.69 29.75 52.84
C LEU A 247 64.01 29.53 53.59
N LEU A 248 64.11 28.51 54.45
CA LEU A 248 65.37 28.19 55.12
C LEU A 248 66.49 27.83 54.13
N ILE A 249 66.18 27.04 53.10
CA ILE A 249 67.13 26.70 52.05
C ILE A 249 67.50 27.93 51.23
N TYR A 250 66.51 28.75 50.85
CA TYR A 250 66.73 29.99 50.10
C TYR A 250 67.62 30.95 50.89
N PHE A 251 67.30 31.26 52.14
CA PHE A 251 68.13 32.13 52.98
C PHE A 251 69.50 31.50 53.29
N GLY A 252 69.55 30.19 53.50
CA GLY A 252 70.81 29.47 53.76
C GLY A 252 71.78 29.45 52.58
N ILE A 253 71.27 29.36 51.35
CA ILE A 253 72.08 29.38 50.12
C ILE A 253 72.37 30.82 49.68
N PHE A 254 71.37 31.69 49.70
CA PHE A 254 71.46 33.04 49.10
C PHE A 254 72.14 34.05 50.03
N LYS A 255 72.07 33.87 51.35
CA LYS A 255 72.73 34.76 52.35
C LYS A 255 74.16 34.33 52.70
N LYS A 256 74.66 33.22 52.15
CA LYS A 256 76.02 32.69 52.39
C LYS A 256 77.00 32.99 51.25
N LYS A 257 76.62 33.87 50.33
CA LYS A 257 77.53 34.60 49.43
C LYS A 257 77.56 36.05 49.85
#